data_AF-A0A3M5KIP5-F1
#
_entry.id   AF-A0A3M5KIP5-F1
#
_cell.length_a   1.000
_cell.length_b   1.000
_cell.length_c   1.000
_cell.angle_alpha   90.00
_cell.angle_beta   90.00
_cell.angle_gamma   90.00
#
_symmetry.space_group_name_H-M   'P 1'
#
loop_
_entity.id
_entity.type
_entity.pdbx_description
1 polymer ?
#
loop_
_entity_poly.entity_id
_entity_poly.type
_entity_poly.pdbx_seq_one_letter_code
_entity_poly.pdbx_strand_id
1 'polypeptide(L)' 'DEGPIIAQGVEVVDHSHYPEDLIAKGRDIEGLTLARAVGYHIERRVFLNANRTVVL' A
#
# COMPACT_ATOMS: atom_id res chain seq x y z
N ASP A 1 -9.26 -11.41 -8.43
CA ASP A 1 -9.98 -10.13 -8.46
C ASP A 1 -9.14 -8.91 -8.09
N GLU A 2 -8.14 -8.99 -7.21
CA GLU A 2 -7.44 -7.76 -6.80
C GLU A 2 -6.38 -7.22 -7.78
N GLY A 3 -5.79 -8.07 -8.62
CA GLY A 3 -4.75 -7.68 -9.57
C GLY A 3 -3.33 -7.63 -8.97
N PRO A 4 -2.32 -7.25 -9.78
CA PRO A 4 -0.91 -7.26 -9.35
C PRO A 4 -0.59 -6.18 -8.31
N ILE A 5 0.01 -6.56 -7.19
CA ILE A 5 0.38 -5.66 -6.09
C ILE A 5 1.57 -4.78 -6.50
N ILE A 6 1.42 -3.45 -6.36
CA ILE A 6 2.48 -2.46 -6.62
C ILE A 6 3.25 -2.07 -5.34
N ALA A 7 2.52 -1.79 -4.25
CA ALA A 7 3.09 -1.38 -2.98
C ALA A 7 2.24 -1.90 -1.82
N GLN A 8 2.87 -2.13 -0.67
CA GLN A 8 2.21 -2.48 0.59
C GLN A 8 2.86 -1.70 1.72
N GLY A 9 2.04 -1.32 2.70
CA GLY A 9 2.47 -0.67 3.93
C GLY A 9 1.91 -1.43 5.14
N VAL A 10 2.61 -1.32 6.26
CA VAL A 10 2.17 -1.84 7.56
C VAL A 10 2.32 -0.72 8.58
N GLU A 11 1.47 -0.74 9.59
CA GLU A 11 1.52 0.18 10.71
C GLU A 11 1.52 -0.61 12.02
N VAL A 12 2.27 -0.13 13.02
CA VAL A 12 2.36 -0.81 14.31
C VAL A 12 1.09 -0.54 15.12
N VAL A 13 0.54 -1.62 15.67
CA VAL A 13 -0.62 -1.64 16.57
C VAL A 13 -0.34 -2.52 17.77
N ASP A 14 -1.09 -2.32 18.84
CA ASP A 14 -1.03 -3.10 20.07
C ASP A 14 -2.42 -3.28 20.69
N HIS A 15 -2.48 -3.96 21.83
CA HIS A 15 -3.71 -4.32 22.54
C HIS A 15 -4.52 -3.12 23.07
N SER A 16 -3.97 -1.91 23.06
CA SER A 16 -4.67 -0.69 23.50
C SER A 16 -5.50 -0.04 22.38
N HIS A 17 -5.35 -0.49 21.13
CA HIS A 17 -6.07 0.06 19.98
C HIS A 17 -7.45 -0.59 19.82
N TYR A 18 -8.49 0.22 19.92
CA TYR A 18 -9.86 -0.17 19.62
C TYR A 18 -10.13 -0.10 18.11
N PRO A 19 -11.25 -0.65 17.61
CA PRO A 19 -11.54 -0.68 16.16
C PRO A 19 -11.46 0.70 15.47
N GLU A 20 -11.92 1.75 16.13
CA GLU A 20 -11.84 3.14 15.66
C GLU A 20 -10.39 3.63 15.48
N ASP A 21 -9.48 3.23 16.37
CA ASP A 21 -8.06 3.56 16.28
C ASP A 21 -7.40 2.83 15.11
N LEU A 22 -7.80 1.57 14.87
CA LEU A 22 -7.34 0.79 13.72
C LEU A 22 -7.81 1.41 12.39
N ILE A 23 -9.04 1.92 12.33
CA ILE A 23 -9.54 2.65 11.15
C ILE A 23 -8.74 3.93 10.92
N ALA A 24 -8.47 4.70 11.98
CA ALA A 24 -7.68 5.92 11.88
C ALA A 24 -6.26 5.63 11.35
N LYS A 25 -5.55 4.68 11.96
CA LYS A 25 -4.24 4.22 11.48
C LYS A 25 -4.29 3.64 10.07
N GLY A 26 -5.36 2.93 9.75
CA GLY A 26 -5.63 2.37 8.42
C GLY A 26 -5.65 3.44 7.33
N ARG A 27 -6.35 4.56 7.58
CA ARG A 27 -6.41 5.68 6.63
C ARG A 27 -5.03 6.29 6.34
N ASP A 28 -4.20 6.40 7.37
CA ASP A 28 -2.85 6.96 7.21
C ASP A 28 -1.97 6.06 6.35
N ILE A 29 -1.97 4.74 6.62
CA ILE A 29 -1.16 3.79 5.85
C ILE A 29 -1.70 3.56 4.43
N GLU A 30 -3.03 3.63 4.23
CA GLU A 30 -3.66 3.60 2.91
C GLU A 30 -3.21 4.78 2.05
N GLY A 31 -3.27 6.00 2.59
CA GLY A 31 -2.85 7.21 1.88
C GLY A 31 -1.38 7.17 1.46
N LEU A 32 -0.51 6.75 2.38
CA LEU A 32 0.93 6.61 2.11
C LEU A 32 1.23 5.53 1.07
N THR A 33 0.62 4.36 1.20
CA THR A 33 0.83 3.22 0.29
C THR A 33 0.34 3.55 -1.12
N LEU A 34 -0.82 4.20 -1.22
CA LEU A 34 -1.37 4.64 -2.50
C LEU A 34 -0.48 5.71 -3.16
N ALA A 35 -0.05 6.73 -2.41
CA ALA A 35 0.83 7.78 -2.94
C ALA A 35 2.14 7.20 -3.49
N ARG A 36 2.76 6.22 -2.80
CA ARG A 36 3.96 5.52 -3.28
C ARG A 36 3.69 4.74 -4.57
N ALA A 37 2.61 3.97 -4.62
CA ALA A 37 2.25 3.20 -5.81
C ALA A 37 2.02 4.11 -7.03
N VAL A 38 1.31 5.22 -6.83
CA VAL A 38 1.11 6.24 -7.88
C VAL A 38 2.43 6.86 -8.30
N GLY A 39 3.31 7.19 -7.36
CA GLY A 39 4.66 7.70 -7.63
C GLY A 39 5.46 6.77 -8.55
N TYR A 40 5.56 5.48 -8.22
CA TYR A 40 6.22 4.50 -9.08
C TYR A 40 5.58 4.40 -10.46
N HIS A 41 4.25 4.50 -10.55
CA HIS A 41 3.54 4.42 -11.82
C HIS A 41 3.83 5.62 -12.73
N ILE A 42 3.75 6.85 -12.20
CA ILE A 42 3.99 8.07 -12.98
C ILE A 42 5.46 8.24 -13.38
N GLU A 43 6.39 7.72 -12.57
CA GLU A 43 7.81 7.66 -12.87
C GLU A 43 8.18 6.53 -13.86
N ARG A 44 7.19 5.76 -14.36
CA ARG A 44 7.40 4.63 -15.28
C ARG A 44 8.28 3.51 -14.72
N ARG A 45 8.16 3.25 -13.41
CA ARG A 45 8.96 2.24 -12.69
C ARG A 45 8.24 0.91 -12.49
N VAL A 46 6.94 0.84 -12.76
CA VAL A 46 6.11 -0.37 -12.55
C VAL A 46 5.99 -1.18 -13.84
N PHE A 47 6.47 -2.41 -13.83
CA PHE A 47 6.41 -3.35 -14.96
C PHE A 47 5.62 -4.60 -14.58
N LEU A 48 4.66 -5.00 -15.41
CA LEU A 48 3.91 -6.25 -15.21
C LEU A 48 4.80 -7.46 -15.53
N ASN A 49 4.80 -8.45 -14.61
CA ASN A 49 5.44 -9.74 -14.78
C ASN A 49 4.47 -10.84 -14.39
N ALA A 50 3.75 -11.39 -15.37
CA ALA A 50 2.63 -12.29 -15.18
C ALA A 50 1.63 -11.73 -14.16
N ASN A 51 1.50 -12.36 -12.99
CA ASN A 51 0.58 -11.95 -11.92
C ASN A 51 1.22 -11.06 -10.85
N ARG A 52 2.37 -10.45 -11.12
CA ARG A 52 3.15 -9.61 -10.18
C ARG A 52 3.63 -8.34 -10.87
N THR A 53 4.18 -7.41 -10.09
CA THR A 53 4.89 -6.25 -10.63
C THR A 53 6.36 -6.26 -10.23
N VAL A 54 7.24 -5.85 -11.15
CA VAL A 54 8.62 -5.47 -10.85
C VAL A 54 8.66 -3.94 -10.75
N VAL A 55 9.22 -3.41 -9.67
CA VAL A 55 9.44 -1.98 -9.46
C VAL A 55 10.95 -1.72 -9.49
N LEU A 56 11.43 -0.94 -10.48
CA LEU A 56 12.86 -0.60 -10.65
C LEU A 56 13.35 0.47 -9.68
#